data_AF-A0A7G8JKJ8-F1
#
_entry.id   AF-A0A7G8JKJ8-F1
#
_cell.length_a   1.000
_cell.length_b   1.000
_cell.length_c   1.000
_cell.angle_alpha   90.00
_cell.angle_beta   90.00
_cell.angle_gamma   90.00
#
_symmetry.space_group_name_H-M   'P 1'
#
loop_
_entity.id
_entity.type
_entity.pdbx_description
1 polymer ?
#
loop_
_entity_poly.entity_id
_entity_poly.type
_entity_poly.pdbx_seq_one_letter_code
_entity_poly.pdbx_strand_id
1 'polypeptide(L)'
;MSDENASKETISTKKNCAGKKNAMLAYGVIQISATVLSAISLAAIALGFCAVKQESKVFNGCVEEVIAEGKTNAQAVRFCNGGN
;
A
#
# COMPACT_ATOMS: atom_id res chain seq x y z
N MET A 1 14.40 1.83 15.25
CA MET A 1 15.75 1.24 15.23
C MET A 1 16.44 1.80 14.01
N SER A 2 16.94 3.01 14.19
CA SER A 2 17.87 3.65 13.27
C SER A 2 19.21 3.39 13.91
N ASP A 3 20.02 2.53 13.31
CA ASP A 3 21.39 2.32 13.74
C ASP A 3 22.30 2.40 12.52
N GLU A 4 23.30 3.23 12.73
CA GLU A 4 24.28 3.79 11.81
C GLU A 4 25.40 2.82 11.42
N ASN A 5 26.33 3.35 10.61
CA ASN A 5 27.77 3.04 10.61
C ASN A 5 28.21 1.92 9.62
N ALA A 6 29.21 2.09 8.75
CA ALA A 6 30.29 3.06 8.74
C ALA A 6 30.79 3.27 7.30
N SER A 7 30.81 4.53 6.87
CA SER A 7 31.74 4.98 5.85
C SER A 7 33.09 5.18 6.52
N LYS A 8 34.12 4.43 6.11
CA LYS A 8 35.51 4.80 6.35
C LYS A 8 36.36 4.39 5.15
N GLU A 9 36.80 5.38 4.37
CA GLU A 9 37.87 5.24 3.39
C GLU A 9 39.17 4.78 4.06
N THR A 10 39.94 3.91 3.39
CA THR A 10 41.40 3.99 3.07
C THR A 10 41.71 2.63 2.37
N ILE A 11 42.23 2.50 1.15
CA ILE A 11 43.62 2.72 0.73
C ILE A 11 43.66 2.78 -0.81
N SER A 12 44.33 3.82 -1.29
CA SER A 12 44.84 4.02 -2.64
C SER A 12 45.38 2.75 -3.32
N THR A 13 44.79 2.29 -4.42
CA THR A 13 45.53 1.58 -5.48
C THR A 13 44.80 1.74 -6.82
N LYS A 14 45.48 2.35 -7.79
CA LYS A 14 45.05 2.47 -9.19
C LYS A 14 44.54 1.13 -9.74
N LYS A 15 43.26 1.03 -10.12
CA LYS A 15 42.74 -0.11 -10.88
C LYS A 15 41.64 0.30 -11.87
N ASN A 16 42.07 0.40 -13.13
CA ASN A 16 41.34 0.26 -14.40
C ASN A 16 39.87 0.74 -14.46
N CYS A 17 39.65 1.87 -15.15
CA CYS A 17 38.36 2.53 -15.40
C CYS A 17 37.44 1.83 -16.45
N ALA A 18 37.48 0.50 -16.59
CA ALA A 18 36.66 -0.23 -17.56
C ALA A 18 35.50 -1.04 -16.94
N GLY A 19 35.58 -1.42 -15.65
CA GLY A 19 34.56 -2.25 -14.98
C GLY A 19 33.53 -1.51 -14.10
N LYS A 20 33.77 -0.23 -13.78
CA LYS A 20 33.02 0.54 -12.76
C LYS A 20 31.60 0.93 -13.18
N LYS A 21 31.31 0.92 -14.49
CA LYS A 21 30.03 1.32 -15.07
C LYS A 21 28.94 0.27 -14.81
N ASN A 22 29.30 -1.01 -14.94
CA ASN A 22 28.37 -2.13 -14.80
C ASN A 22 27.98 -2.37 -13.33
N ALA A 23 28.92 -2.16 -12.40
CA ALA A 23 28.65 -2.27 -10.96
C ALA A 23 27.74 -1.14 -10.45
N MET A 24 27.83 0.06 -11.02
CA MET A 24 26.99 1.21 -10.64
C MET A 24 25.55 1.07 -11.15
N LEU A 25 25.34 0.46 -12.32
CA LEU A 25 24.00 0.17 -12.85
C LEU A 25 23.30 -0.94 -12.05
N ALA A 26 24.02 -1.98 -11.61
CA ALA A 26 23.44 -3.06 -10.83
C ALA A 26 22.86 -2.58 -9.48
N TYR A 27 23.55 -1.65 -8.80
CA TYR A 27 23.04 -1.04 -7.57
C TYR A 27 21.79 -0.17 -7.83
N GLY A 28 21.74 0.53 -8.96
CA GLY A 28 20.58 1.34 -9.35
C GLY A 28 19.32 0.52 -9.66
N VAL A 29 19.46 -0.64 -10.31
CA VAL A 29 18.31 -1.50 -10.69
C VAL A 29 17.64 -2.15 -9.47
N ILE A 30 18.43 -2.57 -8.47
CA ILE A 30 17.89 -3.15 -7.23
C ILE A 30 17.16 -2.10 -6.40
N GLN A 31 17.62 -0.84 -6.41
CA GLN A 31 16.99 0.23 -5.64
C GLN A 31 15.65 0.69 -6.25
N ILE A 32 15.50 0.65 -7.59
CA ILE A 32 14.26 1.02 -8.29
C ILE A 32 13.17 -0.04 -8.12
N SER A 33 13.53 -1.33 -8.04
CA SER A 33 12.55 -2.42 -7.97
C SER A 33 11.70 -2.38 -6.69
N ALA A 34 12.30 -2.06 -5.54
CA ALA A 34 11.59 -1.93 -4.27
C ALA A 34 10.56 -0.78 -4.28
N THR A 35 10.89 0.34 -4.93
CA THR A 35 9.98 1.50 -5.04
C THR A 35 8.78 1.19 -5.93
N VAL A 36 9.00 0.51 -7.06
CA VAL A 36 7.91 0.14 -7.99
C VAL A 36 6.93 -0.84 -7.33
N LEU A 37 7.43 -1.85 -6.64
CA LEU A 37 6.57 -2.81 -5.90
C LEU A 37 5.74 -2.13 -4.81
N SER A 38 6.35 -1.19 -4.08
CA SER A 38 5.67 -0.42 -3.03
C SER A 38 4.55 0.45 -3.61
N ALA A 39 4.80 1.09 -4.76
CA ALA A 39 3.80 1.90 -5.45
C ALA A 39 2.62 1.07 -5.98
N ILE A 40 2.88 -0.12 -6.55
CA ILE A 40 1.83 -1.04 -7.03
C ILE A 40 0.98 -1.52 -5.85
N SER A 41 1.62 -1.90 -4.74
CA SER A 41 0.91 -2.30 -3.51
C SER A 41 -0.02 -1.19 -3.01
N LEU A 42 0.48 0.06 -2.96
CA LEU A 42 -0.33 1.20 -2.53
C LEU A 42 -1.50 1.47 -3.48
N ALA A 43 -1.27 1.37 -4.80
CA ALA A 43 -2.32 1.51 -5.80
C ALA A 43 -3.39 0.43 -5.66
N ALA A 44 -3.00 -0.82 -5.42
CA ALA A 44 -3.94 -1.92 -5.20
C ALA A 44 -4.79 -1.69 -3.94
N ILE A 45 -4.19 -1.23 -2.84
CA ILE A 45 -4.91 -0.89 -1.61
C ILE A 45 -5.88 0.28 -1.87
N ALA A 46 -5.45 1.31 -2.59
CA ALA A 46 -6.29 2.46 -2.92
C ALA A 46 -7.51 2.07 -3.77
N LEU A 47 -7.32 1.20 -4.77
CA LEU A 47 -8.42 0.67 -5.58
C LEU A 47 -9.36 -0.21 -4.76
N GLY A 48 -8.82 -1.09 -3.92
CA GLY A 48 -9.63 -1.90 -2.99
C GLY A 48 -10.42 -1.03 -2.01
N PHE A 49 -9.82 0.04 -1.49
CA PHE A 49 -10.48 0.98 -0.59
C PHE A 49 -11.59 1.76 -1.28
N CYS A 50 -11.44 2.12 -2.57
CA CYS A 50 -12.52 2.74 -3.35
C CYS A 50 -13.74 1.81 -3.50
N ALA A 51 -13.51 0.52 -3.79
CA ALA A 51 -14.58 -0.47 -3.85
C ALA A 51 -15.29 -0.58 -2.48
N VAL A 52 -14.53 -0.78 -1.40
CA VAL A 52 -15.10 -0.84 -0.03
C VAL A 52 -15.85 0.44 0.33
N LYS A 53 -15.36 1.62 -0.06
CA LYS A 53 -16.01 2.91 0.19
C LYS A 53 -17.34 3.03 -0.53
N GLN A 54 -17.46 2.49 -1.75
CA GLN A 54 -18.70 2.49 -2.51
C GLN A 54 -19.73 1.57 -1.83
N GLU A 55 -19.33 0.35 -1.48
CA GLU A 55 -20.17 -0.60 -0.75
C GLU A 55 -20.61 -0.03 0.62
N SER A 56 -19.72 0.68 1.32
CA SER A 56 -20.02 1.33 2.61
C SER A 56 -21.09 2.41 2.49
N LYS A 57 -21.10 3.18 1.39
CA LYS A 57 -22.13 4.20 1.15
C LYS A 57 -23.49 3.56 0.90
N VAL A 58 -23.52 2.51 0.10
CA VAL A 58 -24.75 1.75 -0.19
C VAL A 58 -25.28 1.10 1.10
N PHE A 59 -24.39 0.49 1.88
CA PHE A 59 -24.74 -0.13 3.15
C PHE A 59 -25.29 0.89 4.15
N ASN A 60 -24.62 2.03 4.33
CA ASN A 60 -25.08 3.07 5.25
C ASN A 60 -26.43 3.66 4.81
N GLY A 61 -26.65 3.83 3.50
CA GLY A 61 -27.93 4.25 2.95
C GLY A 61 -29.05 3.24 3.26
N CYS A 62 -28.79 1.95 3.06
CA CYS A 62 -29.74 0.88 3.43
C CYS A 62 -30.06 0.93 4.94
N VAL A 63 -29.05 1.10 5.80
CA VAL A 63 -29.25 1.14 7.25
C VAL A 63 -30.11 2.34 7.65
N GLU A 64 -29.83 3.53 7.10
CA GLU A 64 -30.64 4.73 7.35
C GLU A 64 -32.09 4.55 6.89
N GLU A 65 -32.31 3.98 5.70
CA GLU A 65 -33.64 3.71 5.15
C GLU A 65 -34.42 2.74 6.03
N VAL A 66 -33.82 1.62 6.40
CA VAL A 66 -34.46 0.57 7.19
C VAL A 66 -34.71 1.01 8.64
N ILE A 67 -33.88 1.90 9.19
CA ILE A 67 -34.16 2.57 10.47
C ILE A 67 -35.36 3.53 10.31
N ALA A 68 -35.43 4.29 9.22
CA ALA A 68 -36.56 5.19 8.95
C ALA A 68 -37.89 4.43 8.75
N GLU A 69 -37.84 3.20 8.24
CA GLU A 69 -38.97 2.25 8.18
C GLU A 69 -39.39 1.70 9.56
N GLY A 70 -38.66 2.04 10.63
CA GLY A 70 -39.00 1.72 12.01
C GLY A 70 -38.28 0.50 12.59
N LYS A 71 -37.27 -0.05 11.90
CA LYS A 71 -36.44 -1.12 12.49
C LYS A 71 -35.43 -0.55 13.48
N THR A 72 -35.07 -1.35 14.47
CA THR A 72 -33.96 -1.02 15.38
C THR A 72 -32.62 -1.05 14.64
N ASN A 73 -31.62 -0.30 15.13
CA ASN A 73 -30.27 -0.29 14.55
C ASN A 73 -29.70 -1.70 14.29
N ALA A 74 -29.87 -2.63 15.25
CA ALA A 74 -29.39 -4.00 15.12
C ALA A 74 -30.12 -4.79 14.02
N GLN A 75 -31.42 -4.57 13.86
CA GLN A 75 -32.21 -5.20 12.80
C GLN A 75 -31.91 -4.61 11.42
N ALA A 76 -31.69 -3.30 11.32
CA ALA A 76 -31.31 -2.65 10.08
C ALA A 76 -29.94 -3.13 9.58
N VAL A 77 -28.94 -3.18 10.47
CA VAL A 77 -27.62 -3.73 10.15
C VAL A 77 -27.71 -5.20 9.74
N ARG A 78 -28.48 -6.03 10.46
CA ARG A 78 -28.69 -7.43 10.11
C ARG A 78 -29.34 -7.58 8.73
N PHE A 79 -30.36 -6.77 8.45
CA PHE A 79 -31.09 -6.79 7.19
C PHE A 79 -30.21 -6.38 6.00
N CYS A 80 -29.48 -5.27 6.13
CA CYS A 80 -28.59 -4.79 5.09
C CYS A 80 -27.36 -5.70 4.87
N ASN A 81 -27.06 -6.60 5.81
CA ASN A 81 -26.09 -7.69 5.64
C ASN A 81 -26.70 -8.97 5.04
N GLY A 82 -27.95 -8.93 4.55
CA GLY A 82 -28.64 -10.06 3.94
C GLY A 82 -29.30 -11.02 4.93
N GLY A 83 -29.40 -10.64 6.21
CA GLY A 83 -30.19 -11.38 7.20
C GLY A 83 -31.68 -11.08 7.08
N ASN A 84 -32.53 -12.09 7.29
CA ASN A 84 -33.97 -11.87 7.49
C ASN A 84 -34.27 -11.25 8.86
#